data_AF-A0AAW9N757-F1
#
_entry.id   AF-A0AAW9N757-F1
#
_cell.length_a   1.000
_cell.length_b   1.000
_cell.length_c   1.000
_cell.angle_alpha   90.00
_cell.angle_beta   90.00
_cell.angle_gamma   90.00
#
_symmetry.space_group_name_H-M   'P 1'
#
loop_
_entity.id
_entity.type
_entity.pdbx_description
1 polymer ?
#
loop_
_entity_poly.entity_id
_entity_poly.type
_entity_poly.pdbx_seq_one_letter_code
_entity_poly.pdbx_strand_id
1 'polypeptide(L)'
;MKKIANLTSGEYPYAWSDEVTGSDWEEVTLISDSEGKFSIEGLKQGAYCLQETKAPEGYALPKDEAAYTEFTVDDDPTTSDETTIDNQPKGILPSTGGMGIIVFILVGIALVGGAVIYFKKRHQETEA
;
A
#
# COMPACT_ATOMS: atom_id res chain seq x y z
N MET A 1 -15.20 7.73 -13.25
CA MET A 1 -15.11 6.54 -12.37
C MET A 1 -15.95 6.82 -11.15
N LYS A 2 -16.87 5.92 -10.77
CA LYS A 2 -17.84 6.19 -9.70
C LYS A 2 -17.31 5.75 -8.34
N LYS A 3 -17.46 6.60 -7.32
CA LYS A 3 -17.11 6.31 -5.92
C LYS A 3 -18.38 6.12 -5.06
N ILE A 4 -18.24 5.41 -3.94
CA ILE A 4 -19.32 5.03 -3.01
C ILE A 4 -19.48 6.09 -1.90
N ALA A 5 -20.69 6.63 -1.66
CA ALA A 5 -20.99 7.58 -0.58
C ALA A 5 -22.32 7.27 0.13
N ASN A 6 -22.51 7.69 1.40
CA ASN A 6 -23.71 7.43 2.19
C ASN A 6 -24.77 8.52 1.94
N LEU A 7 -26.05 8.18 1.88
CA LEU A 7 -27.17 9.13 1.76
C LEU A 7 -27.93 9.24 3.07
N THR A 8 -27.98 10.44 3.64
CA THR A 8 -28.75 10.74 4.86
C THR A 8 -30.26 10.84 4.65
N SER A 9 -30.77 10.76 3.41
CA SER A 9 -32.20 10.57 3.15
C SER A 9 -32.48 9.92 1.79
N GLY A 10 -33.04 8.72 1.82
CA GLY A 10 -33.47 7.96 0.64
C GLY A 10 -33.86 6.53 1.05
N GLU A 11 -34.61 5.83 0.20
CA GLU A 11 -35.03 4.44 0.40
C GLU A 11 -33.82 3.47 0.44
N TYR A 12 -32.64 3.93 0.02
CA TYR A 12 -31.36 3.21 0.09
C TYR A 12 -30.28 4.11 0.75
N PRO A 13 -29.44 3.57 1.65
CA PRO A 13 -28.46 4.35 2.41
C PRO A 13 -27.21 4.77 1.62
N TYR A 14 -27.13 4.54 0.31
CA TYR A 14 -25.91 4.82 -0.48
C TYR A 14 -26.18 5.55 -1.81
N ALA A 15 -25.36 6.54 -2.17
CA ALA A 15 -25.34 7.28 -3.45
C ALA A 15 -24.03 7.08 -4.23
N TRP A 16 -24.10 7.34 -5.54
CA TRP A 16 -23.00 7.17 -6.51
C TRP A 16 -22.75 8.46 -7.29
N SER A 17 -21.50 8.92 -7.39
CA SER A 17 -21.10 10.11 -8.18
C SER A 17 -19.86 9.85 -9.02
N ASP A 18 -19.82 10.45 -10.22
CA ASP A 18 -18.67 10.45 -11.14
C ASP A 18 -17.51 11.35 -10.65
N GLU A 19 -17.77 12.21 -9.65
CA GLU A 19 -16.81 13.11 -9.03
C GLU A 19 -17.16 13.27 -7.53
N VAL A 20 -16.23 12.94 -6.62
CA VAL A 20 -16.37 13.24 -5.18
C VAL A 20 -15.80 14.63 -4.95
N THR A 21 -16.58 15.63 -5.36
CA THR A 21 -16.25 17.05 -5.26
C THR A 21 -17.44 17.77 -4.63
N GLY A 22 -17.45 17.83 -3.28
CA GLY A 22 -18.49 18.52 -2.51
C GLY A 22 -18.42 18.23 -1.02
N SER A 23 -18.92 19.13 -0.19
CA SER A 23 -18.95 19.03 1.28
C SER A 23 -20.10 18.18 1.84
N ASP A 24 -20.93 17.60 0.97
CA ASP A 24 -22.21 16.97 1.33
C ASP A 24 -22.18 15.44 1.15
N TRP A 25 -20.99 14.85 1.08
CA TRP A 25 -20.80 13.40 0.95
C TRP A 25 -20.21 12.83 2.24
N GLU A 26 -20.86 11.82 2.81
CA GLU A 26 -20.22 10.99 3.82
C GLU A 26 -19.50 9.82 3.14
N GLU A 27 -18.21 9.68 3.44
CA GLU A 27 -17.38 8.56 3.02
C GLU A 27 -17.97 7.26 3.59
N VAL A 28 -18.32 6.30 2.71
CA VAL A 28 -18.79 4.98 3.17
C VAL A 28 -17.58 4.15 3.55
N THR A 29 -17.39 3.97 4.85
CA THR A 29 -16.37 3.05 5.36
C THR A 29 -16.97 1.65 5.42
N LEU A 30 -16.43 0.74 4.62
CA LEU A 30 -16.73 -0.69 4.68
C LEU A 30 -15.69 -1.37 5.56
N ILE A 31 -16.16 -2.23 6.48
CA ILE A 31 -15.30 -2.97 7.40
C ILE A 31 -15.59 -4.45 7.19
N SER A 32 -14.56 -5.23 6.87
CA SER A 32 -14.67 -6.68 6.81
C SER A 32 -14.90 -7.27 8.20
N ASP A 33 -15.74 -8.30 8.27
CA ASP A 33 -16.03 -9.04 9.49
C ASP A 33 -14.88 -9.99 9.88
N SER A 34 -15.09 -10.80 10.93
CA SER A 34 -14.10 -11.78 11.39
C SER A 34 -13.79 -12.89 10.38
N GLU A 35 -14.64 -13.09 9.37
CA GLU A 35 -14.41 -14.01 8.26
C GLU A 35 -13.76 -13.32 7.05
N GLY A 36 -13.50 -12.01 7.13
CA GLY A 36 -12.94 -11.21 6.05
C GLY A 36 -13.96 -10.74 5.02
N LYS A 37 -15.25 -10.73 5.35
CA LYS A 37 -16.35 -10.45 4.41
C LYS A 37 -17.06 -9.14 4.70
N PHE A 38 -17.61 -8.53 3.67
CA PHE A 38 -18.58 -7.44 3.74
C PHE A 38 -19.49 -7.51 2.50
N SER A 39 -20.69 -6.93 2.58
CA SER A 39 -21.62 -6.86 1.45
C SER A 39 -22.02 -5.42 1.15
N ILE A 40 -22.29 -5.14 -0.13
CA ILE A 40 -22.80 -3.86 -0.59
C ILE A 40 -24.07 -4.15 -1.40
N GLU A 41 -25.18 -3.53 -1.01
CA GLU A 41 -26.47 -3.71 -1.65
C GLU A 41 -26.94 -2.41 -2.30
N GLY A 42 -27.82 -2.53 -3.30
CA GLY A 42 -28.39 -1.37 -4.01
C GLY A 42 -27.46 -0.72 -5.03
N LEU A 43 -26.43 -1.44 -5.48
CA LEU A 43 -25.57 -1.00 -6.58
C LEU A 43 -26.37 -1.00 -7.88
N LYS A 44 -26.35 0.12 -8.62
CA LYS A 44 -26.83 0.14 -10.01
C LYS A 44 -25.81 -0.55 -10.91
N GLN A 45 -26.23 -1.05 -12.07
CA GLN A 45 -25.31 -1.56 -13.09
C GLN A 45 -24.21 -0.53 -13.40
N GLY A 46 -22.94 -0.96 -13.41
CA GLY A 46 -21.81 -0.10 -13.69
C GLY A 46 -20.47 -0.61 -13.14
N ALA A 47 -19.40 0.11 -13.48
CA ALA A 47 -18.07 -0.13 -12.96
C ALA A 47 -17.79 0.75 -11.73
N TYR A 48 -17.24 0.14 -10.68
CA TYR A 48 -16.98 0.73 -9.38
C TYR A 48 -15.54 0.46 -8.93
N CYS A 49 -15.11 1.24 -7.94
CA CYS A 49 -13.78 1.12 -7.37
C CYS A 49 -13.84 1.24 -5.84
N LEU A 50 -13.22 0.29 -5.16
CA LEU A 50 -12.98 0.32 -3.72
C LEU A 50 -11.56 0.81 -3.44
N GLN A 51 -11.42 1.66 -2.42
CA GLN A 51 -10.11 2.08 -1.93
C GLN A 51 -9.87 1.46 -0.56
N GLU A 52 -8.80 0.69 -0.39
CA GLU A 52 -8.40 0.19 0.92
C GLU A 52 -7.74 1.31 1.73
N THR A 53 -8.39 1.74 2.80
CA THR A 53 -7.91 2.83 3.68
C THR A 53 -7.23 2.32 4.95
N LYS A 54 -7.50 1.07 5.34
CA LYS A 54 -6.93 0.44 6.54
C LYS A 54 -6.74 -1.07 6.33
N ALA A 55 -5.47 -1.49 6.33
CA ALA A 55 -5.11 -2.91 6.27
C ALA A 55 -5.29 -3.61 7.64
N PRO A 56 -5.58 -4.93 7.64
CA PRO A 56 -5.63 -5.76 8.84
C PRO A 56 -4.25 -5.91 9.51
N GLU A 57 -4.25 -6.41 10.75
CA GLU A 57 -3.01 -6.64 11.49
C GLU A 57 -2.10 -7.64 10.76
N GLY A 58 -0.82 -7.31 10.64
CA GLY A 58 0.16 -8.13 9.91
C GLY A 58 0.23 -7.87 8.40
N TYR A 59 -0.65 -7.03 7.85
CA TYR A 59 -0.70 -6.70 6.42
C TYR A 59 -0.24 -5.26 6.14
N ALA A 60 0.28 -5.04 4.93
CA ALA A 60 0.75 -3.75 4.46
C ALA A 60 -0.41 -2.99 3.81
N LEU A 61 -0.63 -1.74 4.23
CA LEU A 61 -1.56 -0.86 3.54
C LEU A 61 -1.04 -0.58 2.13
N PRO A 62 -1.81 -0.91 1.07
CA PRO A 62 -1.40 -0.63 -0.30
C PRO A 62 -1.28 0.88 -0.56
N LYS A 63 -0.50 1.24 -1.57
CA LYS A 63 -0.24 2.63 -1.96
C LYS A 63 -0.51 2.81 -3.45
N ASP A 64 -0.79 4.06 -3.82
CA ASP A 64 -1.01 4.47 -5.21
C ASP A 64 -2.09 3.61 -5.88
N GLU A 65 -1.85 3.11 -7.09
CA GLU A 65 -2.79 2.30 -7.85
C GLU A 65 -3.16 0.98 -7.15
N ALA A 66 -2.26 0.41 -6.34
CA ALA A 66 -2.51 -0.83 -5.62
C ALA A 66 -3.55 -0.67 -4.50
N ALA A 67 -3.86 0.58 -4.09
CA ALA A 67 -4.89 0.83 -3.08
C ALA A 67 -6.31 0.70 -3.63
N TYR A 68 -6.46 0.55 -4.95
CA TYR A 68 -7.73 0.56 -5.64
C TYR A 68 -8.05 -0.83 -6.19
N THR A 69 -9.28 -1.31 -5.96
CA THR A 69 -9.81 -2.55 -6.55
C THR A 69 -11.05 -2.22 -7.35
N GLU A 70 -11.03 -2.56 -8.64
CA GLU A 70 -12.16 -2.35 -9.54
C GLU A 70 -13.07 -3.57 -9.57
N PHE A 71 -14.37 -3.34 -9.67
CA PHE A 71 -15.36 -4.39 -9.86
C PHE A 71 -16.54 -3.87 -10.68
N THR A 72 -17.24 -4.75 -11.36
CA THR A 72 -18.41 -4.42 -12.18
C THR A 72 -19.65 -5.07 -11.61
N VAL A 73 -20.75 -4.33 -11.63
CA VAL A 73 -22.08 -4.83 -11.32
C VAL A 73 -22.84 -4.96 -12.62
N ASP A 74 -23.23 -6.18 -12.95
CA ASP A 74 -24.04 -6.48 -14.13
C ASP A 74 -25.54 -6.38 -13.83
N ASP A 75 -26.37 -6.36 -14.89
CA ASP A 75 -27.84 -6.24 -14.79
C ASP A 75 -28.54 -7.59 -14.47
N ASP A 76 -27.76 -8.66 -14.21
CA ASP A 76 -28.32 -9.97 -13.91
C ASP A 76 -28.64 -10.08 -12.40
N PRO A 77 -29.93 -10.10 -12.00
CA PRO A 77 -30.32 -10.14 -10.60
C PRO A 77 -30.08 -11.51 -9.93
N THR A 78 -29.57 -12.51 -10.65
CA THR A 78 -29.33 -13.86 -10.13
C THR A 78 -27.89 -14.14 -9.71
N THR A 79 -26.97 -13.18 -9.92
CA THR A 79 -25.55 -13.36 -9.62
C THR A 79 -25.16 -12.55 -8.40
N SER A 80 -24.86 -13.23 -7.29
CA SER A 80 -24.04 -12.64 -6.23
C SER A 80 -22.60 -12.65 -6.72
N ASP A 81 -22.13 -11.51 -7.24
CA ASP A 81 -20.74 -11.36 -7.66
C ASP A 81 -19.84 -11.27 -6.42
N GLU A 82 -19.20 -12.38 -6.07
CA GLU A 82 -18.16 -12.40 -5.06
C GLU A 82 -16.85 -11.87 -5.68
N THR A 83 -16.37 -10.73 -5.16
CA THR A 83 -15.04 -10.21 -5.48
C THR A 83 -14.10 -10.42 -4.29
N THR A 84 -13.03 -11.16 -4.52
CA THR A 84 -11.96 -11.34 -3.52
C THR A 84 -10.96 -10.20 -3.62
N ILE A 85 -10.66 -9.57 -2.48
CA ILE A 85 -9.65 -8.51 -2.37
C ILE A 85 -8.45 -9.07 -1.59
N ASP A 86 -7.33 -9.26 -2.28
CA ASP A 86 -6.14 -9.85 -1.69
C ASP A 86 -5.29 -8.83 -0.94
N ASN A 87 -5.03 -9.13 0.33
CA ASN A 87 -4.24 -8.29 1.22
C ASN A 87 -2.77 -8.74 1.22
N GLN A 88 -1.81 -7.81 1.14
CA GLN A 88 -0.38 -8.14 1.08
C GLN A 88 0.23 -8.20 2.49
N PRO A 89 0.84 -9.32 2.94
CA PRO A 89 1.44 -9.37 4.26
C PRO A 89 2.58 -8.35 4.35
N LYS A 90 2.81 -7.79 5.55
CA LYS A 90 3.99 -6.95 5.78
C LYS A 90 5.22 -7.80 5.49
N GLY A 91 5.94 -7.45 4.43
CA GLY A 91 7.20 -8.10 4.12
C GLY A 91 8.16 -7.96 5.30
N ILE A 92 8.82 -9.05 5.66
CA ILE A 92 10.13 -8.94 6.31
C ILE A 92 11.09 -8.42 5.27
N LEU A 93 11.07 -7.11 5.01
CA LEU A 93 12.18 -6.52 4.28
C LEU A 93 13.43 -6.88 5.09
N PRO A 94 14.37 -7.69 4.56
CA PRO A 94 15.67 -7.76 5.19
C PRO A 94 16.14 -6.32 5.16
N SER A 95 16.31 -5.72 6.35
CA SER A 95 17.03 -4.47 6.48
C SER A 95 18.24 -4.60 5.55
N THR A 96 18.29 -3.81 4.48
CA THR A 96 19.39 -3.86 3.51
C THR A 96 20.60 -3.28 4.23
N GLY A 97 21.22 -4.16 5.00
CA GLY A 97 22.01 -3.83 6.16
C GLY A 97 22.01 -4.91 7.27
N GLY A 98 21.66 -6.16 6.96
CA GLY A 98 21.87 -7.27 7.89
C GLY A 98 23.35 -7.40 8.30
N MET A 99 23.64 -8.07 9.42
CA MET A 99 24.99 -8.24 9.98
C MET A 99 26.09 -8.61 8.95
N GLY A 100 25.75 -9.23 7.82
CA GLY A 100 26.68 -9.57 6.74
C GLY A 100 27.38 -8.37 6.07
N ILE A 101 26.81 -7.15 6.09
CA ILE A 101 27.46 -5.99 5.44
C ILE A 101 28.64 -5.43 6.27
N ILE A 102 28.69 -5.74 7.57
CA ILE A 102 29.69 -5.20 8.49
C ILE A 102 31.11 -5.64 8.08
N VAL A 103 31.26 -6.86 7.58
CA VAL A 103 32.56 -7.38 7.11
C VAL A 103 33.09 -6.55 5.94
N PHE A 104 32.24 -6.22 4.96
CA PHE A 104 32.64 -5.40 3.81
C PHE A 104 33.00 -3.96 4.22
N ILE A 105 32.28 -3.38 5.20
CA ILE A 105 32.59 -2.05 5.75
C ILE A 105 33.95 -2.06 6.46
N LEU A 106 34.20 -3.06 7.32
CA LEU A 106 35.47 -3.17 8.06
C LEU A 106 36.66 -3.37 7.10
N VAL A 107 36.51 -4.21 6.08
CA VAL A 107 37.52 -4.40 5.03
C VAL A 107 37.76 -3.09 4.27
N GLY A 108 36.69 -2.37 3.89
CA GLY A 108 36.80 -1.07 3.22
C GLY A 108 37.56 -0.04 4.07
N ILE A 109 37.23 0.07 5.36
CA ILE A 109 37.92 0.97 6.29
C ILE A 109 39.40 0.60 6.43
N ALA A 110 39.72 -0.68 6.53
CA ALA A 110 41.11 -1.16 6.63
C ALA A 110 41.93 -0.82 5.37
N LEU A 111 41.36 -1.01 4.17
CA LEU A 111 42.01 -0.67 2.91
C LEU A 111 42.27 0.83 2.78
N VAL A 112 41.28 1.66 3.11
CA VAL A 112 41.43 3.13 3.07
C VAL A 112 42.46 3.60 4.10
N GLY A 113 42.39 3.10 5.34
CA GLY A 113 43.37 3.42 6.39
C GLY A 113 44.80 3.00 6.01
N GLY A 114 44.95 1.79 5.47
CA GLY A 114 46.23 1.29 4.98
C GLY A 114 46.82 2.16 3.85
N ALA A 115 45.98 2.57 2.89
CA ALA A 115 46.40 3.47 1.81
C ALA A 115 46.86 4.83 2.35
N VAL A 116 46.11 5.44 3.27
CA VAL A 116 46.48 6.73 3.89
C VAL A 116 47.82 6.62 4.62
N ILE A 117 48.04 5.56 5.40
CA ILE A 117 49.32 5.32 6.09
C ILE A 117 50.46 5.16 5.09
N TYR A 118 50.25 4.37 4.04
CA TYR A 118 51.23 4.14 2.98
C TYR A 118 51.65 5.46 2.29
N PHE A 119 50.68 6.31 1.91
CA PHE A 119 50.98 7.59 1.27
C PHE A 119 51.69 8.57 2.22
N LYS A 120 51.29 8.65 3.49
CA LYS A 120 51.98 9.52 4.47
C LYS A 120 53.43 9.10 4.69
N LYS A 121 53.72 7.79 4.77
CA LYS A 121 55.10 7.30 4.92
C LYS A 121 55.97 7.65 3.71
N ARG A 122 55.42 7.52 2.50
CA ARG A 122 56.14 7.83 1.26
C ARG A 122 56.49 9.31 1.11
N HIS A 123 55.63 10.21 1.60
CA HIS A 123 55.93 11.65 1.58
C HIS A 123 57.06 12.03 2.55
N GLN A 124 57.17 11.39 3.72
CA GLN A 124 58.24 11.66 4.68
C GLN A 124 59.63 11.23 4.16
N GLU A 125 59.70 10.15 3.37
CA GLU A 125 60.95 9.68 2.77
C GLU A 125 61.43 10.58 1.60
N THR A 126 60.55 11.44 1.06
CA THR A 126 60.91 12.35 -0.05
C THR A 126 61.43 13.72 0.45
N GLU A 127 61.26 14.03 1.74
CA GLU A 127 61.69 15.29 2.38
C GLU A 127 62.92 15.11 3.31
N ALA A 128 63.54 13.92 3.36
CA ALA A 128 64.74 13.61 4.15
C ALA A 128 65.99 13.47 3.25
#